data_AF-A0A2A2DAA1-F1
#
_entry.id   AF-A0A2A2DAA1-F1
#
_cell.length_a   1.000
_cell.length_b   1.000
_cell.length_c   1.000
_cell.angle_alpha   90.00
_cell.angle_beta   90.00
_cell.angle_gamma   90.00
#
_symmetry.space_group_name_H-M   'P 1'
#
loop_
_entity.id
_entity.type
_entity.pdbx_description
1 polymer ?
#
loop_
_entity_poly.entity_id
_entity_poly.type
_entity_poly.pdbx_seq_one_letter_code
_entity_poly.pdbx_strand_id
1 'polypeptide(L)'
;MTPSPTFLAALVTSLLEDEPVQENPHHRRLLDTLLEIQQLDQQIFDFAGTDTPTGACPFGDVVDFAGLLLARVDAGDELRQLLSSPCCCPTPTAAKNAPADVADAPHPSWPEPSESIVHACLKVFADLGDPDAMASTDLVSALRHLPGAAEGHWRYADLTPARLAKLLACYEVSTRDITLPDGRRRKSYRRAALQSTLRDRLC
;
A
#
# COMPACT_ATOMS: atom_id res chain seq x y z
N MET A 1 -20.18 25.21 -47.30
CA MET A 1 -21.02 24.65 -46.23
C MET A 1 -20.13 23.71 -45.43
N THR A 2 -19.56 24.18 -44.33
CA THR A 2 -18.66 23.40 -43.47
C THR A 2 -19.47 22.70 -42.38
N PRO A 3 -19.29 21.38 -42.16
CA PRO A 3 -20.06 20.63 -41.17
C PRO A 3 -19.60 20.93 -39.74
N SER A 4 -20.54 20.73 -38.82
CA SER A 4 -20.71 21.47 -37.57
C SER A 4 -19.82 21.03 -36.39
N PRO A 5 -19.52 21.93 -35.43
CA PRO A 5 -18.85 21.64 -34.14
C PRO A 5 -19.62 20.67 -33.22
N THR A 6 -20.79 20.21 -33.66
CA THR A 6 -21.72 19.33 -32.94
C THR A 6 -21.21 17.91 -32.80
N PHE A 7 -20.37 17.41 -33.71
CA PHE A 7 -19.87 16.03 -33.62
C PHE A 7 -18.87 15.87 -32.48
N LEU A 8 -17.95 16.83 -32.30
CA LEU A 8 -17.03 16.84 -31.16
C LEU A 8 -17.77 17.04 -29.85
N ALA A 9 -18.78 17.93 -29.84
CA ALA A 9 -19.64 18.09 -28.66
C ALA A 9 -20.38 16.79 -28.32
N ALA A 10 -20.98 16.12 -29.30
CA ALA A 10 -21.69 14.85 -29.10
C ALA A 10 -20.76 13.69 -28.68
N LEU A 11 -19.53 13.64 -29.21
CA LEU A 11 -18.50 12.68 -28.78
C LEU A 11 -18.08 12.94 -27.33
N VAL A 12 -17.85 14.20 -26.97
CA VAL A 12 -17.50 14.58 -25.60
C VAL A 12 -18.65 14.26 -24.65
N THR A 13 -19.90 14.53 -25.04
CA THR A 13 -21.08 14.15 -24.23
C THR A 13 -21.18 12.64 -24.10
N SER A 14 -20.98 11.87 -25.18
CA SER A 14 -20.97 10.39 -25.14
C SER A 14 -19.82 9.81 -24.31
N LEU A 15 -18.65 10.46 -24.27
CA LEU A 15 -17.51 10.06 -23.44
C LEU A 15 -17.68 10.46 -21.97
N LEU A 16 -18.44 11.52 -21.69
CA LEU A 16 -18.79 11.93 -20.33
C LEU A 16 -20.02 11.17 -19.78
N GLU A 17 -20.87 10.62 -20.65
CA GLU A 17 -22.03 9.80 -20.31
C GLU A 17 -21.69 8.30 -20.16
N ASP A 18 -20.55 7.85 -20.67
CA ASP A 18 -19.99 6.55 -20.29
C ASP A 18 -19.64 6.65 -18.80
N GLU A 19 -20.47 6.05 -17.93
CA GLU A 19 -20.07 5.80 -16.56
C GLU A 19 -18.67 5.19 -16.60
N PRO A 20 -17.72 5.69 -15.79
CA PRO A 20 -16.36 5.20 -15.83
C PRO A 20 -16.44 3.70 -15.62
N VAL A 21 -16.16 2.91 -16.67
CA VAL A 21 -16.11 1.46 -16.58
C VAL A 21 -15.17 1.19 -15.43
N GLN A 22 -15.73 0.77 -14.31
CA GLN A 22 -15.01 0.68 -13.06
C GLN A 22 -13.86 -0.28 -13.31
N GLU A 23 -12.65 0.28 -13.46
CA GLU A 23 -11.46 -0.50 -13.80
C GLU A 23 -11.38 -1.63 -12.78
N ASN A 24 -11.32 -2.86 -13.27
CA ASN A 24 -11.30 -4.00 -12.37
C ASN A 24 -10.10 -3.82 -11.42
N PRO A 25 -10.32 -3.72 -10.10
CA PRO A 25 -9.28 -3.38 -9.14
C PRO A 25 -8.13 -4.39 -9.18
N HIS A 26 -8.40 -5.63 -9.57
CA HIS A 26 -7.39 -6.67 -9.77
C HIS A 26 -6.48 -6.35 -10.96
N HIS A 27 -7.04 -5.93 -12.09
CA HIS A 27 -6.25 -5.57 -13.28
C HIS A 27 -5.42 -4.32 -13.04
N ARG A 28 -5.97 -3.32 -12.35
CA ARG A 28 -5.22 -2.13 -11.96
C ARG A 28 -4.04 -2.49 -11.05
N ARG A 29 -4.27 -3.37 -10.08
CA ARG A 29 -3.23 -3.84 -9.17
C ARG A 29 -2.13 -4.61 -9.89
N LEU A 30 -2.48 -5.45 -10.88
CA LEU A 30 -1.49 -6.12 -11.72
C LEU A 30 -0.57 -5.13 -12.45
N LEU A 31 -1.15 -4.06 -13.02
CA LEU A 31 -0.38 -3.02 -13.72
C LEU A 31 0.50 -2.23 -12.75
N ASP A 32 -0.03 -1.85 -11.59
CA ASP A 32 0.73 -1.13 -10.57
C ASP A 32 1.94 -1.94 -10.09
N THR A 33 1.77 -3.24 -9.80
CA THR A 33 2.87 -4.12 -9.38
C THR A 33 3.90 -4.31 -10.50
N LEU A 34 3.47 -4.39 -11.76
CA LEU A 34 4.40 -4.46 -12.90
C LEU A 34 5.22 -3.18 -13.05
N LEU A 35 4.62 -2.01 -12.86
CA LEU A 35 5.33 -0.73 -12.90
C LEU A 35 6.33 -0.60 -11.75
N GLU A 36 5.97 -1.04 -10.55
CA GLU A 36 6.87 -1.07 -9.40
C GLU A 36 8.08 -1.95 -9.66
N ILE A 37 7.88 -3.14 -10.25
CA ILE A 37 8.97 -4.02 -10.69
C ILE A 37 9.90 -3.32 -11.67
N GLN A 38 9.36 -2.64 -12.69
CA GLN A 38 10.16 -1.94 -13.69
C GLN A 38 10.98 -0.80 -13.08
N GLN A 39 10.40 -0.07 -12.14
CA GLN A 39 11.09 1.01 -11.44
C GLN A 39 12.23 0.48 -10.57
N LEU A 40 12.02 -0.63 -9.86
CA LEU A 40 13.07 -1.29 -9.07
C LEU A 40 14.18 -1.84 -9.96
N ASP A 41 13.83 -2.44 -11.11
CA ASP A 41 14.81 -2.92 -12.09
C ASP A 41 15.67 -1.77 -12.64
N GLN A 42 15.08 -0.60 -12.89
CA GLN A 42 15.83 0.61 -13.28
C GLN A 42 16.77 1.07 -12.17
N GLN A 43 16.31 1.14 -10.92
CA GLN A 43 17.15 1.55 -9.79
C GLN A 43 18.32 0.59 -9.54
N ILE A 44 18.09 -0.71 -9.67
CA ILE A 44 19.14 -1.74 -9.58
C ILE A 44 20.16 -1.56 -10.71
N PHE A 45 19.70 -1.29 -11.92
CA PHE A 45 20.57 -1.07 -13.07
C PHE A 45 21.41 0.21 -12.92
N ASP A 46 20.78 1.31 -12.51
CA ASP A 46 21.46 2.58 -12.27
C ASP A 46 22.51 2.44 -11.17
N PHE A 47 22.18 1.74 -10.08
CA PHE A 47 23.12 1.46 -9.00
C PHE A 47 24.32 0.61 -9.45
N ALA A 48 24.08 -0.38 -10.33
CA ALA A 48 25.15 -1.21 -10.89
C ALA A 48 26.00 -0.48 -11.96
N GLY A 49 25.42 0.53 -12.62
CA GLY A 49 26.06 1.32 -13.67
C GLY A 49 26.84 2.54 -13.15
N THR A 50 26.64 2.95 -11.90
CA THR A 50 27.43 4.03 -11.31
C THR A 50 28.83 3.55 -10.94
N ASP A 51 29.85 4.08 -11.62
CA ASP A 51 31.23 4.04 -11.13
C ASP A 51 31.27 4.73 -9.76
N THR A 52 31.48 3.95 -8.70
CA THR A 52 31.47 4.46 -7.32
C THR A 52 32.42 5.65 -7.18
N PRO A 53 31.93 6.84 -6.78
CA PRO A 53 32.80 7.98 -6.53
C PRO A 53 33.72 7.66 -5.35
N THR A 54 35.03 7.84 -5.56
CA THR A 54 36.08 7.66 -4.57
C THR A 54 35.78 8.47 -3.29
N GLY A 55 35.15 7.84 -2.30
CA GLY A 55 34.77 8.47 -1.03
C GLY A 55 33.42 8.07 -0.44
N ALA A 56 32.57 7.33 -1.15
CA ALA A 56 31.33 6.78 -0.59
C ALA A 56 31.61 5.68 0.45
N CYS A 57 30.79 5.60 1.51
CA CYS A 57 30.90 4.54 2.51
C CYS A 57 30.37 3.23 1.91
N PRO A 58 31.24 2.26 1.56
CA PRO A 58 30.85 1.09 0.79
C PRO A 58 29.80 0.21 1.51
N PHE A 59 29.70 0.32 2.84
CA PHE A 59 28.71 -0.42 3.63
C PHE A 59 27.29 0.17 3.55
N GLY A 60 27.13 1.48 3.37
CA GLY A 60 25.80 2.09 3.22
C GLY A 60 25.18 1.73 1.88
N ASP A 61 25.99 1.86 0.83
CA ASP A 61 25.65 1.52 -0.55
C ASP A 61 25.22 0.05 -0.67
N VAL A 62 25.93 -0.89 -0.04
CA VAL A 62 25.56 -2.31 -0.06
C VAL A 62 24.23 -2.60 0.66
N VAL A 63 23.94 -1.90 1.76
CA VAL A 63 22.67 -2.07 2.48
C VAL A 63 21.50 -1.53 1.67
N ASP A 64 21.69 -0.39 1.02
CA ASP A 64 20.67 0.20 0.15
C ASP A 64 20.42 -0.69 -1.08
N PHE A 65 21.48 -1.25 -1.68
CA PHE A 65 21.37 -2.21 -2.77
C PHE A 65 20.67 -3.51 -2.37
N ALA A 66 21.03 -4.07 -1.21
CA ALA A 66 20.34 -5.24 -0.67
C ALA A 66 18.85 -4.95 -0.40
N GLY A 67 18.53 -3.73 0.02
CA GLY A 67 17.16 -3.24 0.15
C GLY A 67 16.40 -3.22 -1.17
N LEU A 68 17.03 -2.73 -2.25
CA LEU A 68 16.44 -2.73 -3.60
C LEU A 68 16.19 -4.14 -4.13
N LEU A 69 17.15 -5.06 -3.94
CA LEU A 69 17.00 -6.46 -4.34
C LEU A 69 15.85 -7.13 -3.60
N LEU A 70 15.74 -6.91 -2.29
CA LEU A 70 14.66 -7.49 -1.48
C LEU A 70 13.30 -6.94 -1.92
N ALA A 71 13.19 -5.63 -2.12
CA ALA A 71 11.96 -5.01 -2.63
C ALA A 71 11.54 -5.57 -3.99
N ARG A 72 12.52 -5.87 -4.86
CA ARG A 72 12.28 -6.46 -6.19
C ARG A 72 11.78 -7.90 -6.12
N VAL A 73 12.28 -8.69 -5.17
CA VAL A 73 11.81 -10.06 -4.91
C VAL A 73 10.37 -10.02 -4.38
N ASP A 74 10.11 -9.16 -3.39
CA ASP A 74 8.77 -9.01 -2.79
C ASP A 74 7.72 -8.61 -3.83
N ALA A 75 8.03 -7.64 -4.70
CA ALA A 75 7.13 -7.22 -5.76
C ALA A 75 6.88 -8.35 -6.79
N GLY A 76 7.89 -9.18 -7.05
CA GLY A 76 7.76 -10.36 -7.91
C GLY A 76 6.83 -11.43 -7.32
N ASP A 77 6.94 -11.67 -6.01
CA ASP A 77 6.05 -12.59 -5.31
C ASP A 77 4.61 -12.07 -5.27
N GLU A 78 4.41 -10.76 -5.11
CA GLU A 78 3.08 -10.14 -5.22
C GLU A 78 2.49 -10.33 -6.63
N LEU A 79 3.27 -10.06 -7.68
CA LEU A 79 2.81 -10.27 -9.05
C LEU A 79 2.41 -11.73 -9.29
N ARG A 80 3.23 -12.67 -8.80
CA ARG A 80 2.94 -14.10 -8.89
C ARG A 80 1.63 -14.47 -8.18
N GLN A 81 1.40 -13.91 -6.98
CA GLN A 81 0.16 -14.12 -6.24
C GLN A 81 -1.04 -13.55 -7.00
N LEU A 82 -0.94 -12.33 -7.52
CA LEU A 82 -2.02 -11.69 -8.30
C LEU A 82 -2.37 -12.49 -9.56
N LEU A 83 -1.37 -13.00 -10.28
CA LEU A 83 -1.56 -13.85 -11.45
C LEU A 83 -2.17 -15.22 -11.10
N SER A 84 -1.88 -15.75 -9.90
CA SER A 84 -2.45 -17.01 -9.42
C SER A 84 -3.86 -16.88 -8.85
N SER A 85 -4.28 -15.66 -8.51
CA SER A 85 -5.60 -15.38 -7.97
C SER A 85 -6.64 -15.30 -9.10
N PRO A 86 -7.73 -16.07 -9.05
CA PRO A 86 -8.78 -15.98 -10.06
C PRO A 86 -9.44 -14.59 -10.02
N CYS A 87 -9.47 -13.91 -11.16
CA CYS A 87 -10.09 -12.59 -11.25
C CYS A 87 -11.61 -12.73 -11.01
N CYS A 88 -12.12 -12.08 -9.96
CA CYS A 88 -13.55 -12.02 -9.67
C CYS A 88 -14.21 -11.01 -10.62
N CYS A 89 -14.22 -11.32 -11.91
CA CYS A 89 -15.04 -10.59 -12.86
C CYS A 89 -16.51 -10.94 -12.55
N PRO A 90 -17.40 -9.97 -12.28
CA PRO A 90 -18.82 -10.25 -12.37
C PRO A 90 -19.11 -10.56 -13.84
N THR A 91 -19.41 -11.82 -14.16
CA THR A 91 -19.99 -12.20 -15.45
C THR A 91 -21.33 -11.48 -15.59
N PRO A 92 -21.51 -10.59 -16.56
CA PRO A 92 -22.77 -9.88 -16.71
C PRO A 92 -23.73 -10.77 -17.48
N THR A 93 -24.47 -11.68 -16.83
CA THR A 93 -25.75 -12.16 -17.39
C THR A 93 -26.66 -12.94 -16.43
N ALA A 94 -27.92 -12.51 -16.45
CA ALA A 94 -29.17 -13.27 -16.34
C ALA A 94 -29.70 -13.68 -14.96
N ALA A 95 -30.83 -13.05 -14.64
CA ALA A 95 -31.75 -13.39 -13.57
C ALA A 95 -32.35 -14.82 -13.70
N LYS A 96 -32.90 -15.25 -12.54
CA LYS A 96 -33.92 -16.29 -12.25
C LYS A 96 -33.48 -17.67 -11.71
N ASN A 97 -33.90 -17.87 -10.46
CA ASN A 97 -34.51 -19.06 -9.84
C ASN A 97 -33.61 -20.16 -9.23
N ALA A 98 -33.41 -20.06 -7.90
CA ALA A 98 -33.67 -21.03 -6.79
C ALA A 98 -33.20 -22.52 -6.88
N PRO A 99 -33.18 -23.30 -5.78
CA PRO A 99 -33.13 -23.00 -4.34
C PRO A 99 -31.94 -23.71 -3.61
N ALA A 100 -31.89 -23.48 -2.29
CA ALA A 100 -30.90 -23.92 -1.31
C ALA A 100 -30.68 -25.44 -1.21
N ASP A 101 -29.40 -25.82 -1.04
CA ASP A 101 -28.95 -26.88 -0.12
C ASP A 101 -27.41 -26.90 -0.09
N VAL A 102 -26.79 -26.34 0.96
CA VAL A 102 -25.45 -26.77 1.39
C VAL A 102 -25.38 -26.68 2.91
N ALA A 103 -25.23 -27.87 3.50
CA ALA A 103 -25.02 -28.10 4.91
C ALA A 103 -23.74 -27.42 5.41
N ASP A 104 -23.89 -26.82 6.59
CA ASP A 104 -22.92 -26.64 7.67
C ASP A 104 -21.45 -26.97 7.34
N ALA A 105 -20.75 -25.99 6.77
CA ALA A 105 -19.30 -25.92 6.80
C ALA A 105 -18.91 -24.81 7.79
N PRO A 106 -17.91 -25.02 8.66
CA PRO A 106 -17.48 -24.01 9.61
C PRO A 106 -17.02 -22.78 8.82
N HIS A 107 -17.74 -21.67 8.98
CA HIS A 107 -17.32 -20.36 8.51
C HIS A 107 -15.87 -20.14 8.95
N PRO A 108 -14.91 -19.86 8.05
CA PRO A 108 -13.72 -19.15 8.48
C PRO A 108 -14.23 -17.83 9.06
N SER A 109 -13.97 -17.61 10.34
CA SER A 109 -14.20 -16.35 11.03
C SER A 109 -13.86 -15.22 10.07
N TRP A 110 -14.86 -14.41 9.75
CA TRP A 110 -14.67 -13.21 8.96
C TRP A 110 -13.50 -12.44 9.57
N PRO A 111 -12.54 -11.94 8.77
CA PRO A 111 -11.50 -11.10 9.35
C PRO A 111 -12.21 -9.95 10.07
N GLU A 112 -11.94 -9.83 11.37
CA GLU A 112 -12.33 -8.68 12.19
C GLU A 112 -12.19 -7.41 11.33
N PRO A 113 -13.17 -6.48 11.37
CA PRO A 113 -13.20 -5.32 10.50
C PRO A 113 -11.81 -4.70 10.51
N SER A 114 -11.14 -4.75 9.36
CA SER A 114 -9.74 -4.43 9.23
C SER A 114 -9.50 -3.05 9.83
N GLU A 115 -8.97 -3.02 11.06
CA GLU A 115 -8.62 -1.80 11.75
C GLU A 115 -7.72 -1.00 10.81
N SER A 116 -8.04 0.28 10.61
CA SER A 116 -7.25 1.12 9.72
C SER A 116 -5.79 1.07 10.15
N ILE A 117 -4.86 1.22 9.20
CA ILE A 117 -3.43 1.23 9.51
C ILE A 117 -3.09 2.25 10.62
N VAL A 118 -3.83 3.38 10.66
CA VAL A 118 -3.71 4.41 11.70
C VAL A 118 -4.11 3.86 13.08
N HIS A 119 -5.20 3.09 13.16
CA HIS A 119 -5.65 2.48 14.41
C HIS A 119 -4.62 1.46 14.92
N ALA A 120 -4.11 0.60 14.03
CA ALA A 120 -3.04 -0.34 14.36
C ALA A 120 -1.77 0.36 14.85
N CYS A 121 -1.37 1.46 14.20
CA CYS A 121 -0.25 2.29 14.68
C CYS A 121 -0.53 2.81 16.09
N LEU A 122 -1.69 3.41 16.35
CA LEU A 122 -2.02 3.94 17.68
C LEU A 122 -2.09 2.87 18.77
N LYS A 123 -2.50 1.65 18.42
CA LYS A 123 -2.46 0.48 19.31
C LYS A 123 -1.02 0.14 19.71
N VAL A 124 -0.09 0.11 18.75
CA VAL A 124 1.35 -0.06 19.05
C VAL A 124 1.88 1.04 19.98
N PHE A 125 1.45 2.30 19.78
CA PHE A 125 1.80 3.38 20.70
C PHE A 125 1.26 3.12 22.11
N ALA A 126 0.02 2.65 22.24
CA ALA A 126 -0.58 2.32 23.54
C ALA A 126 0.16 1.16 24.23
N ASP A 127 0.47 0.09 23.50
CA ASP A 127 1.15 -1.09 24.02
C ASP A 127 2.56 -0.78 24.54
N LEU A 128 3.22 0.26 23.99
CA LEU A 128 4.55 0.71 24.38
C LEU A 128 4.54 1.85 25.44
N GLY A 129 3.41 2.09 26.10
CA GLY A 129 3.31 3.08 27.18
C GLY A 129 3.17 4.51 26.70
N ASP A 130 2.53 4.70 25.55
CA ASP A 130 2.14 5.99 25.00
C ASP A 130 3.27 7.01 24.69
N PRO A 131 4.34 6.63 23.95
CA PRO A 131 5.39 7.59 23.60
C PRO A 131 4.88 8.70 22.65
N ASP A 132 5.48 9.89 22.72
CA ASP A 132 5.09 11.02 21.85
C ASP A 132 5.45 10.80 20.38
N ALA A 133 6.57 10.11 20.14
CA ALA A 133 7.08 9.79 18.81
C ALA A 133 7.80 8.44 18.79
N MET A 134 7.78 7.79 17.64
CA MET A 134 8.40 6.48 17.42
C MET A 134 9.13 6.46 16.08
N ALA A 135 10.32 5.87 16.04
CA ALA A 135 11.06 5.70 14.79
C ALA A 135 10.28 4.80 13.83
N SER A 136 10.40 5.06 12.52
CA SER A 136 9.69 4.28 11.50
C SER A 136 10.04 2.79 11.54
N THR A 137 11.30 2.44 11.84
CA THR A 137 11.77 1.06 11.97
C THR A 137 11.12 0.35 13.15
N ASP A 138 11.01 1.02 14.29
CA ASP A 138 10.52 0.44 15.54
C ASP A 138 9.00 0.24 15.46
N LEU A 139 8.31 1.21 14.85
CA LEU A 139 6.88 1.13 14.57
C LEU A 139 6.57 -0.03 13.60
N VAL A 140 7.33 -0.18 12.52
CA VAL A 140 7.17 -1.32 11.59
C VAL A 140 7.45 -2.65 12.28
N SER A 141 8.52 -2.73 13.08
CA SER A 141 8.88 -3.94 13.83
C SER A 141 7.74 -4.36 14.75
N ALA A 142 7.15 -3.42 15.48
CA ALA A 142 6.03 -3.71 16.36
C ALA A 142 4.75 -4.08 15.59
N LEU A 143 4.44 -3.38 14.49
CA LEU A 143 3.30 -3.72 13.63
C LEU A 143 3.39 -5.15 13.08
N ARG A 144 4.59 -5.62 12.69
CA ARG A 144 4.81 -7.00 12.20
C ARG A 144 4.39 -8.09 13.17
N HIS A 145 4.36 -7.79 14.47
CA HIS A 145 3.93 -8.73 15.51
C HIS A 145 2.41 -8.74 15.71
N LEU A 146 1.67 -7.80 15.14
CA LEU A 146 0.21 -7.79 15.22
C LEU A 146 -0.41 -8.79 14.23
N PRO A 147 -1.46 -9.51 14.65
CA PRO A 147 -2.23 -10.33 13.74
C PRO A 147 -3.06 -9.44 12.80
N GLY A 148 -3.13 -9.83 11.52
CA GLY A 148 -4.00 -9.20 10.54
C GLY A 148 -3.27 -8.50 9.40
N ALA A 149 -4.03 -7.68 8.68
CA ALA A 149 -3.57 -6.97 7.51
C ALA A 149 -4.01 -5.51 7.57
N ALA A 150 -3.10 -4.61 7.22
CA ALA A 150 -3.41 -3.21 6.98
C ALA A 150 -4.42 -3.10 5.84
N GLU A 151 -5.58 -2.51 6.17
CA GLU A 151 -6.66 -2.21 5.24
C GLU A 151 -7.20 -3.45 4.49
N GLY A 152 -6.96 -4.67 4.98
CA GLY A 152 -7.32 -5.91 4.29
C GLY A 152 -6.44 -6.26 3.09
N HIS A 153 -5.42 -5.45 2.78
CA HIS A 153 -4.58 -5.60 1.58
C HIS A 153 -3.15 -6.07 1.89
N TRP A 154 -2.57 -5.67 3.02
CA TRP A 154 -1.16 -5.94 3.35
C TRP A 154 -1.03 -6.63 4.70
N ARG A 155 -0.49 -7.85 4.75
CA ARG A 155 -0.19 -8.50 6.03
C ARG A 155 0.81 -7.66 6.81
N TYR A 156 0.56 -7.47 8.10
CA TYR A 156 1.49 -6.69 8.91
C TYR A 156 2.88 -7.33 8.97
N ALA A 157 2.98 -8.66 8.89
CA ALA A 157 4.25 -9.40 8.85
C ALA A 157 5.21 -8.95 7.73
N ASP A 158 4.65 -8.51 6.58
CA ASP A 158 5.40 -8.16 5.38
C ASP A 158 5.57 -6.63 5.22
N LEU A 159 5.26 -5.88 6.28
CA LEU A 159 5.28 -4.42 6.27
C LEU A 159 6.72 -3.90 6.25
N THR A 160 7.05 -2.98 5.36
CA THR A 160 8.36 -2.28 5.32
C THR A 160 8.17 -0.80 5.66
N PRO A 161 9.24 -0.06 6.04
CA PRO A 161 9.14 1.38 6.30
C PRO A 161 8.60 2.19 5.11
N ALA A 162 9.01 1.83 3.89
CA ALA A 162 8.51 2.48 2.67
C ALA A 162 7.01 2.21 2.46
N ARG A 163 6.57 0.97 2.67
CA ARG A 163 5.15 0.59 2.56
C ARG A 163 4.30 1.28 3.63
N LEU A 164 4.78 1.32 4.87
CA LEU A 164 4.12 2.06 5.94
C LEU A 164 3.99 3.56 5.59
N ALA A 165 5.03 4.16 5.01
CA ALA A 165 4.97 5.54 4.55
C ALA A 165 3.92 5.76 3.44
N LYS A 166 3.81 4.83 2.47
CA LYS A 166 2.79 4.88 1.41
C LYS A 166 1.37 4.77 1.99
N LEU A 167 1.16 3.85 2.93
CA LEU A 167 -0.14 3.68 3.60
C LEU A 167 -0.52 4.93 4.40
N LEU A 168 0.42 5.49 5.16
CA LEU A 168 0.18 6.68 5.98
C LEU A 168 0.08 7.97 5.16
N ALA A 169 0.65 8.01 3.95
CA ALA A 169 0.51 9.14 3.04
C ALA A 169 -0.95 9.36 2.61
N CYS A 170 -1.76 8.30 2.49
CA CYS A 170 -3.21 8.40 2.24
C CYS A 170 -3.99 9.07 3.39
N TYR A 171 -3.35 9.22 4.55
CA TYR A 171 -3.86 9.93 5.71
C TYR A 171 -3.10 11.24 5.98
N GLU A 172 -2.30 11.73 5.02
CA GLU A 172 -1.47 12.92 5.16
C GLU A 172 -0.43 12.86 6.31
N VAL A 173 -0.12 11.65 6.80
CA VAL A 173 0.85 11.44 7.87
C VAL A 173 2.21 11.13 7.26
N SER A 174 3.18 12.01 7.53
CA SER A 174 4.56 11.88 7.08
C SER A 174 5.54 11.72 8.24
N THR A 175 6.65 11.03 7.98
CA THR A 175 7.77 10.97 8.92
C THR A 175 8.43 12.33 9.06
N ARG A 176 8.79 12.71 10.28
CA ARG A 176 9.61 13.90 10.55
C ARG A 176 10.94 13.49 11.19
N ASP A 177 11.98 14.29 10.97
CA ASP A 177 13.24 14.12 11.68
C ASP A 177 13.04 14.57 13.13
N ILE A 178 13.06 13.61 14.04
CA ILE A 178 12.87 13.84 15.47
C ILE A 178 14.10 13.32 16.20
N THR A 179 14.59 14.13 17.14
CA THR A 179 15.61 13.69 18.10
C THR A 179 14.90 12.86 19.16
N LEU A 180 15.12 11.55 19.14
CA LEU A 180 14.62 10.64 20.19
C LEU A 180 15.41 10.84 21.50
N PRO A 181 14.95 10.30 22.65
CA PRO A 181 15.64 10.40 23.95
C PRO A 181 17.11 9.98 23.91
N ASP A 182 17.47 9.09 22.98
CA ASP A 182 18.83 8.62 22.72
C ASP A 182 19.74 9.65 22.03
N GLY A 183 19.25 10.87 21.79
CA GLY A 183 19.99 11.97 21.17
C GLY A 183 20.20 11.85 19.66
N ARG A 184 19.80 10.73 19.04
CA ARG A 184 19.91 10.50 17.59
C ARG A 184 18.68 11.04 16.85
N ARG A 185 18.93 11.67 15.70
CA ARG A 185 17.88 12.09 14.78
C ARG A 185 17.49 10.91 13.88
N ARG A 186 16.19 10.59 13.86
CA ARG A 186 15.64 9.53 13.01
C ARG A 186 14.31 9.96 12.41
N LYS A 187 13.98 9.38 11.25
CA LYS A 187 12.66 9.47 10.64
C LYS A 187 11.64 8.82 11.58
N SER A 188 10.74 9.62 12.11
CA SER A 188 9.83 9.21 13.19
C SER A 188 8.41 9.70 12.92
N TYR A 189 7.44 8.90 13.35
CA TYR A 189 6.03 9.26 13.36
C TYR A 189 5.65 9.84 14.72
N ARG A 190 4.85 10.91 14.70
CA ARG A 190 4.28 11.48 15.93
C ARG A 190 2.92 10.89 16.18
N ARG A 191 2.67 10.52 17.44
CA ARG A 191 1.35 10.06 17.88
C ARG A 191 0.27 11.11 17.61
N ALA A 192 0.56 12.38 17.91
CA ALA A 192 -0.38 13.48 17.69
C ALA A 192 -0.85 13.61 16.24
N ALA A 193 0.03 13.32 15.26
CA ALA A 193 -0.33 13.34 13.84
C ALA A 193 -1.24 12.17 13.44
N LEU A 194 -1.04 11.00 14.06
CA LEU A 194 -1.94 9.85 13.87
C LEU A 194 -3.30 10.05 14.57
N GLN A 195 -3.32 10.78 15.69
CA GLN A 195 -4.56 11.09 16.39
C GLN A 195 -5.39 12.17 15.69
N SER A 196 -4.74 13.17 15.06
CA SER A 196 -5.45 14.21 14.32
C SER A 196 -6.23 13.63 13.15
N THR A 197 -5.66 12.66 12.43
CA THR A 197 -6.34 12.04 11.27
C THR A 197 -7.59 11.24 11.65
N LEU A 198 -7.58 10.56 12.80
CA LEU A 198 -8.80 9.92 13.30
C LEU A 198 -9.87 10.95 13.68
N ARG A 199 -9.45 12.09 14.23
CA ARG A 199 -10.37 13.17 14.63
C ARG A 199 -11.02 13.83 13.41
N ASP A 200 -10.26 14.07 12.35
CA ASP A 200 -10.75 14.70 11.12
C ASP A 200 -11.70 13.80 10.32
N ARG A 201 -11.65 12.47 10.50
CA ARG A 201 -12.57 11.53 9.85
C ARG A 201 -13.86 11.25 10.63
N LEU A 202 -13.92 11.66 11.90
CA LEU A 202 -15.10 11.50 12.76
C LEU A 202 -16.01 12.74 12.76
N CYS A 203 -15.58 13.83 12.11
CA CYS A 203 -16.34 15.07 11.90
C CYS A 203 -16.83 15.16 10.46
#